data_AF-A0AB39HT98-F1
#
_entry.id   AF-A0AB39HT98-F1
#
_cell.length_a   1.000
_cell.length_b   1.000
_cell.length_c   1.000
_cell.angle_alpha   90.00
_cell.angle_beta   90.00
_cell.angle_gamma   90.00
#
_symmetry.space_group_name_H-M   'P 1'
#
loop_
_entity.id
_entity.type
_entity.pdbx_description
1 polymer ?
#
loop_
_entity_poly.entity_id
_entity_poly.type
_entity_poly.pdbx_seq_one_letter_code
_entity_poly.pdbx_strand_id
1 'polypeptide(L)' 'MPSYRVVWTVDVDVEGDHRAAAQACARHYFQSRIADGDPDSACVFEVTGPNNRPAIVDLAPSLCDLIGDDTE' A
#
# COMPACT_ATOMS: atom_id res chain seq x y z
N MET A 1 -11.62 25.60 -4.07
CA MET A 1 -10.33 25.33 -4.74
C MET A 1 -10.56 24.23 -5.76
N PRO A 2 -9.89 24.25 -6.93
CA PRO A 2 -9.93 23.12 -7.84
C PRO A 2 -9.26 21.89 -7.22
N SER A 3 -9.85 20.73 -7.44
CA SER A 3 -9.30 19.43 -7.04
C SER A 3 -8.68 18.79 -8.26
N TYR A 4 -7.43 18.33 -8.13
CA TYR A 4 -6.69 17.66 -9.18
C TYR A 4 -6.39 16.23 -8.74
N ARG A 5 -6.67 15.27 -9.60
CA ARG A 5 -6.29 13.86 -9.41
C ARG A 5 -5.13 13.54 -10.34
N VAL A 6 -3.98 13.24 -9.76
CA VAL A 6 -2.78 12.81 -10.48
C VAL A 6 -2.64 11.30 -10.27
N VAL A 7 -2.57 10.54 -11.36
CA VAL A 7 -2.37 9.08 -11.36
C VAL A 7 -1.02 8.81 -12.02
N TRP A 8 -0.22 7.94 -11.43
CA TRP A 8 1.05 7.52 -11.99
C TRP A 8 1.24 6.01 -11.74
N THR A 9 2.03 5.38 -12.61
CA THR A 9 2.29 3.94 -12.62
C THR A 9 3.78 3.73 -12.83
N VAL A 10 4.33 2.73 -12.14
CA VAL A 10 5.74 2.32 -12.27
C VAL A 10 5.82 0.80 -12.21
N ASP A 11 6.70 0.24 -13.04
CA ASP A 11 7.06 -1.16 -12.96
C ASP A 11 8.19 -1.32 -11.95
N VAL A 12 7.98 -2.18 -10.95
CA VAL A 12 8.97 -2.49 -9.92
C VAL A 12 9.33 -3.97 -10.02
N ASP A 13 10.62 -4.26 -10.09
CA ASP A 13 11.13 -5.63 -10.07
C ASP A 13 11.52 -6.00 -8.64
N VAL A 14 10.69 -6.81 -8.00
CA VAL A 14 10.86 -7.24 -6.62
C VAL A 14 10.52 -8.70 -6.46
N GLU A 15 11.27 -9.38 -5.61
CA GLU A 15 10.90 -10.71 -5.13
C GLU A 15 9.78 -10.59 -4.08
N GLY A 16 8.73 -11.40 -4.21
CA GLY A 16 7.62 -11.45 -3.25
C GLY A 16 6.25 -11.32 -3.90
N ASP A 17 5.28 -10.88 -3.10
CA ASP A 17 3.88 -10.73 -3.50
C ASP A 17 3.50 -9.27 -3.78
N HIS A 18 2.21 -9.03 -4.02
CA HIS A 18 1.67 -7.68 -4.26
C HIS A 18 1.94 -6.71 -3.11
N ARG A 19 2.01 -7.19 -1.86
CA ARG A 19 2.31 -6.34 -0.70
C ARG A 19 3.79 -5.95 -0.69
N ALA A 20 4.69 -6.88 -1.01
CA ALA A 20 6.12 -6.58 -1.16
C ALA A 20 6.37 -5.53 -2.26
N ALA A 21 5.66 -5.64 -3.39
CA ALA A 21 5.72 -4.64 -4.47
C ALA A 21 5.21 -3.26 -4.03
N ALA A 22 4.08 -3.20 -3.31
CA ALA A 22 3.57 -1.95 -2.75
C ALA A 22 4.56 -1.32 -1.75
N GLN A 23 5.14 -2.11 -0.85
CA GLN A 23 6.14 -1.65 0.12
C GLN A 23 7.40 -1.12 -0.56
N ALA A 24 7.91 -1.80 -1.58
CA ALA A 24 9.08 -1.34 -2.31
C ALA A 24 8.80 -0.03 -3.05
N CYS A 25 7.66 0.07 -3.74
CA CYS A 25 7.23 1.31 -4.39
C CYS A 25 7.12 2.47 -3.38
N ALA A 26 6.50 2.22 -2.22
CA ALA A 26 6.40 3.18 -1.14
C ALA A 26 7.77 3.63 -0.62
N ARG A 27 8.72 2.70 -0.41
CA ARG A 27 10.09 3.02 0.05
C ARG A 27 10.89 3.84 -0.95
N HIS A 28 10.73 3.57 -2.26
CA HIS A 28 11.53 4.21 -3.29
C HIS A 28 11.03 5.60 -3.69
N TYR A 29 9.72 5.80 -3.72
CA TYR A 29 9.12 6.99 -4.35
C TYR A 29 8.24 7.83 -3.42
N PHE A 30 7.93 7.32 -2.23
CA PHE A 30 7.10 8.02 -1.26
C PHE A 30 7.86 8.28 0.05
N GLN A 31 7.23 9.05 0.95
CA GLN A 31 7.79 9.29 2.29
C GLN A 31 7.81 7.99 3.09
N SER A 32 8.82 7.82 3.95
CA SER A 32 9.01 6.60 4.75
C SER A 32 7.76 6.19 5.53
N ARG A 33 7.02 7.15 6.10
CA ARG A 33 5.76 6.90 6.82
C ARG A 33 4.70 6.15 6.01
N ILE A 34 4.69 6.31 4.69
CA ILE A 34 3.75 5.61 3.80
C ILE A 34 4.16 4.15 3.64
N ALA A 35 5.47 3.90 3.51
CA ALA A 35 6.02 2.56 3.46
C ALA A 35 5.84 1.79 4.78
N ASP A 36 5.82 2.52 5.89
CA ASP A 36 5.60 1.97 7.23
C ASP A 36 4.11 1.73 7.55
N GLY A 37 3.19 2.07 6.64
CA GLY A 37 1.75 1.84 6.82
C GLY A 37 1.08 2.81 7.79
N ASP A 38 1.56 4.06 7.88
CA ASP A 38 0.92 5.09 8.72
C ASP A 38 -0.55 5.30 8.30
N PRO A 39 -1.54 5.12 9.21
CA PRO A 39 -2.97 5.23 8.91
C PRO A 39 -3.39 6.56 8.27
N ASP A 40 -2.64 7.64 8.50
CA ASP A 40 -2.90 8.97 7.93
C ASP A 40 -2.19 9.20 6.58
N SER A 41 -1.53 8.18 6.03
CA SER A 41 -0.86 8.27 4.72
C SER A 41 -1.78 8.06 3.52
N ALA A 42 -3.00 7.56 3.73
CA ALA A 42 -4.05 7.35 2.71
C ALA A 42 -3.55 6.80 1.36
N CYS A 43 -2.63 5.83 1.38
CA CYS A 43 -2.07 5.24 0.16
C CYS A 43 -2.56 3.81 -0.02
N VAL A 44 -3.66 3.70 -0.76
CA VAL A 44 -4.16 2.43 -1.31
C VAL A 44 -3.51 2.23 -2.67
N PHE A 45 -2.87 1.07 -2.86
CA PHE A 45 -2.19 0.70 -4.10
C PHE A 45 -3.04 -0.28 -4.89
N GLU A 46 -3.20 -0.06 -6.20
CA GLU A 46 -3.62 -1.10 -7.12
C GLU A 46 -2.37 -1.75 -7.72
N VAL A 47 -2.13 -3.02 -7.41
CA VAL A 47 -0.95 -3.76 -7.85
C VAL A 47 -1.39 -4.86 -8.81
N THR A 48 -0.82 -4.88 -10.02
CA THR A 48 -1.09 -5.94 -11.01
C THR A 48 0.06 -6.93 -11.02
N GLY A 49 -0.24 -8.20 -10.71
CA GLY A 49 0.78 -9.26 -10.66
C GLY A 49 1.05 -9.89 -12.04
N PRO A 50 2.01 -10.83 -12.13
CA PRO A 50 2.43 -11.46 -13.39
C PRO A 50 1.32 -12.19 -14.18
N ASN A 51 0.23 -12.54 -13.51
CA ASN A 51 -0.95 -13.17 -14.11
C ASN A 51 -1.99 -12.15 -14.63
N ASN A 52 -1.64 -10.87 -14.69
CA ASN A 52 -2.51 -9.74 -15.04
C ASN A 52 -3.77 -9.64 -14.16
N ARG A 53 -3.70 -10.10 -12.90
CA ARG A 53 -4.78 -9.91 -11.92
C ARG A 53 -4.42 -8.75 -10.98
N PRO A 54 -5.20 -7.67 -10.98
CA PRO A 54 -5.01 -6.57 -10.05
C PRO A 54 -5.49 -6.96 -8.64
N ALA A 55 -4.81 -6.43 -7.63
CA ALA A 55 -5.19 -6.49 -6.23
C ALA A 55 -5.09 -5.10 -5.62
N ILE A 56 -6.07 -4.76 -4.79
CA ILE A 56 -6.03 -3.55 -3.97
C ILE A 56 -5.29 -3.88 -2.68
N VAL A 57 -4.21 -3.15 -2.40
CA VAL A 57 -3.35 -3.29 -1.23
C VAL A 57 -3.43 -2.01 -0.41
N ASP A 58 -3.97 -2.12 0.80
CA ASP A 58 -3.80 -1.10 1.83
C ASP A 58 -2.57 -1.46 2.67
N LEU A 59 -1.62 -0.53 2.76
CA LEU A 59 -0.44 -0.73 3.61
C LEU A 59 -0.71 -0.39 5.08
N ALA A 60 -1.78 0.34 5.38
CA ALA A 60 -2.18 0.61 6.76
C ALA A 60 -2.61 -0.70 7.45
N PRO A 61 -2.25 -0.89 8.74
CA PRO A 61 -2.76 -2.01 9.51
C PRO A 61 -4.29 -1.93 9.59
N SER A 62 -4.97 -3.03 9.28
CA SER A 62 -6.41 -3.10 9.41
C SER A 62 -6.78 -2.89 10.89
N LEU A 63 -7.71 -1.98 11.19
CA LEU A 63 -8.25 -1.81 12.55
C LEU A 63 -8.79 -3.14 13.15
N CYS A 64 -9.17 -4.11 12.31
CA CYS A 64 -9.56 -5.45 12.75
C CYS A 64 -8.41 -6.27 13.37
N ASP A 65 -7.15 -6.01 13.01
CA ASP A 65 -5.98 -6.69 13.57
C ASP A 65 -5.55 -6.10 14.94
N LEU A 66 -6.15 -4.96 15.34
CA LEU A 66 -5.92 -4.28 16.62
C LEU A 66 -7.01 -4.59 17.67
N ILE A 67 -8.10 -5.26 17.30
CA ILE A 67 -9.23 -5.62 18.19
C ILE A 67 -9.12 -7.10 18.62
N GLY A 68 -7.90 -7.61 18.76
CA GLY A 68 -7.63 -9.03 19.01
C GLY A 68 -6.95 -9.35 20.35
N ASP A 69 -6.81 -8.39 21.27
CA ASP A 69 -6.12 -8.62 22.54
C ASP A 69 -6.55 -7.65 23.65
N ASP A 70 -7.82 -7.71 24.07
CA ASP A 70 -8.24 -7.29 25.43
C ASP A 70 -9.74 -7.58 25.64
N THR A 71 -10.04 -8.77 26.18
CA THR A 71 -11.23 -9.22 26.97
C THR A 71 -11.35 -10.74 26.78
N GLU A 72 -11.21 -11.66 27.74
CA GLU A 72 -11.23 -11.66 29.22
C GLU A 72 -10.23 -12.70 29.78
#